data_AF-A0A0L7KZZ7-F1
#
_entry.id   AF-A0A0L7KZZ7-F1
#
_cell.length_a   1.000
_cell.length_b   1.000
_cell.length_c   1.000
_cell.angle_alpha   90.00
_cell.angle_beta   90.00
_cell.angle_gamma   90.00
#
_symmetry.space_group_name_H-M   'P 1'
#
loop_
_entity.id
_entity.type
_entity.pdbx_description
1 polymer ?
#
loop_
_entity_poly.entity_id
_entity_poly.type
_entity_poly.pdbx_seq_one_letter_code
_entity_poly.pdbx_strand_id
1 'polypeptide(L)'
;MQGSLTLGKEVVDTLAHYFKNPKSNIDGRRAMSLNDHTSDTISLIVNSAFLCRDLSLCNGTLTKFLNEYIITLTRTVENVFEGLLQISAKDKLENKIPKGVLFEAELKIILRSVKKFLSYADKKMVDDDESYVWMDLIKKINAKFQERADTFASQRLQGNAQEIGEVKAKLTQKLVIETSIVELEFCHKLCAKEKICIENFEVTKAFKTLLEELQGLPDSMTKSFIRYFHESLPDTSFYYRISDVTSNEFQAILNDMAYAENIHTKNVLLAIQNTVNDRLNSIKSKTYNSTGRDVKLVHVILSDMDHFYNQQGVDPFHKFRGKFYEWANSKTDSRFSSSIRQVMRDIANTLSLQSNELVLKLVNEVRAFLEITVDPQK
;
A
#
# COMPACT_ATOMS: atom_id res chain seq x y z
N MET A 1 -26.42 1.89 26.19
CA MET A 1 -26.05 0.79 27.12
C MET A 1 -25.38 -0.30 26.31
N GLN A 2 -24.15 -0.64 26.69
CA GLN A 2 -23.36 -1.86 26.38
C GLN A 2 -23.26 -2.32 24.92
N GLY A 3 -22.29 -1.77 24.19
CA GLY A 3 -21.54 -2.54 23.19
C GLY A 3 -20.29 -3.09 23.87
N SER A 4 -20.26 -4.39 24.15
CA SER A 4 -19.06 -5.05 24.69
C SER A 4 -17.95 -5.00 23.65
N LEU A 5 -16.99 -4.11 23.84
CA LEU A 5 -15.66 -4.23 23.24
C LEU A 5 -15.09 -5.59 23.67
N THR A 6 -15.01 -6.54 22.73
CA THR A 6 -14.24 -7.78 22.89
C THR A 6 -12.74 -7.48 22.85
N LEU A 7 -12.28 -6.66 23.81
CA LEU A 7 -10.87 -6.37 24.10
C LEU A 7 -10.06 -7.66 24.31
N GLY A 8 -10.69 -8.76 24.72
CA GLY A 8 -10.02 -10.03 24.97
C GLY A 8 -9.37 -10.67 23.74
N LYS A 9 -10.00 -10.62 22.55
CA LYS A 9 -9.46 -11.33 21.37
C LYS A 9 -8.34 -10.54 20.71
N GLU A 10 -8.50 -9.23 20.56
CA GLU A 10 -7.48 -8.36 19.96
C GLU A 10 -6.24 -8.23 20.85
N VAL A 11 -6.41 -8.21 22.18
CA VAL A 11 -5.28 -8.27 23.12
C VAL A 11 -4.60 -9.63 23.07
N VAL A 12 -5.33 -10.75 23.00
CA VAL A 12 -4.73 -12.09 22.90
C VAL A 12 -4.02 -12.29 21.55
N ASP A 13 -4.56 -11.80 20.44
CA ASP A 13 -3.92 -11.89 19.12
C ASP A 13 -2.67 -11.00 19.05
N THR A 14 -2.70 -9.83 19.70
CA THR A 14 -1.53 -8.94 19.82
C THR A 14 -0.46 -9.53 20.75
N LEU A 15 -0.86 -10.14 21.86
CA LEU A 15 0.09 -10.85 22.75
C LEU A 15 0.65 -12.10 22.08
N ALA A 16 -0.15 -12.85 21.31
CA ALA A 16 0.33 -14.00 20.53
C ALA A 16 1.32 -13.59 19.43
N HIS A 17 1.16 -12.39 18.86
CA HIS A 17 2.12 -11.80 17.94
C HIS A 17 3.45 -11.46 18.64
N TYR A 18 3.42 -10.93 19.87
CA TYR A 18 4.62 -10.58 20.64
C TYR A 18 5.32 -11.78 21.31
N PHE A 19 4.60 -12.81 21.74
CA PHE A 19 5.17 -13.98 22.42
C PHE A 19 5.67 -15.08 21.47
N LYS A 20 5.44 -14.98 20.16
CA LYS A 20 5.91 -15.95 19.16
C LYS A 20 7.43 -15.90 18.85
N ASN A 21 8.22 -15.17 19.63
CA ASN A 21 9.67 -15.37 19.69
C ASN A 21 10.26 -14.89 21.03
N PRO A 22 10.76 -15.85 21.83
CA PRO A 22 12.14 -15.75 22.24
C PRO A 22 12.87 -17.05 21.85
N LYS A 23 13.72 -16.94 20.83
CA LYS A 23 14.84 -17.87 20.67
C LYS A 23 15.75 -17.71 21.89
N SER A 24 15.61 -18.60 22.88
CA SER A 24 16.70 -18.90 23.82
C SER A 24 17.40 -20.16 23.35
N ASN A 25 18.69 -20.01 23.06
CA ASN A 25 19.65 -21.04 22.72
C ASN A 25 19.50 -22.30 23.57
N ILE A 26 19.39 -23.47 22.92
CA ILE A 26 19.95 -24.72 23.43
C ILE A 26 20.69 -25.36 22.27
N ASP A 27 22.02 -25.31 22.34
CA ASP A 27 22.91 -26.16 21.56
C ASP A 27 22.59 -27.64 21.84
N GLY A 28 22.39 -28.41 20.77
CA GLY A 28 22.18 -29.85 20.87
C GLY A 28 22.14 -30.49 19.49
N ARG A 29 23.26 -31.09 19.07
CA ARG A 29 23.35 -31.91 17.86
C ARG A 29 22.25 -32.99 17.87
N ARG A 30 21.45 -33.03 16.80
CA ARG A 30 20.41 -34.03 16.46
C ARG A 30 19.12 -33.96 17.28
N ALA A 31 18.19 -33.12 16.84
CA ALA A 31 16.76 -33.37 16.97
C ALA A 31 16.05 -32.90 15.71
N MET A 32 15.72 -33.83 14.81
CA MET A 32 14.69 -33.61 13.80
C MET A 32 13.35 -33.49 14.54
N SER A 33 12.89 -32.26 14.74
CA SER A 33 11.50 -31.97 15.09
C SER A 33 10.69 -32.02 13.79
N LEU A 34 9.87 -33.04 13.64
CA LEU A 34 9.08 -33.37 12.44
C LEU A 34 7.76 -32.57 12.32
N ASN A 35 7.71 -31.34 12.86
CA ASN A 35 6.50 -30.50 12.88
C ASN A 35 6.69 -29.08 12.28
N ASP A 36 7.59 -28.91 11.29
CA ASP A 36 7.95 -27.56 10.76
C ASP A 36 8.11 -27.50 9.22
N HIS A 37 7.41 -28.35 8.47
CA HIS A 37 7.67 -28.55 7.03
C HIS A 37 7.30 -27.39 6.08
N THR A 38 6.46 -26.43 6.48
CA THR A 38 6.19 -25.22 5.66
C THR A 38 7.18 -24.09 5.95
N SER A 39 7.79 -24.07 7.14
CA SER A 39 8.78 -23.07 7.56
C SER A 39 10.08 -23.12 6.74
N ASP A 40 10.45 -24.30 6.24
CA ASP A 40 11.73 -24.51 5.55
C ASP A 40 11.63 -24.44 4.01
N THR A 41 10.53 -24.87 3.39
CA THR A 41 10.44 -24.94 1.90
C THR A 41 10.55 -23.58 1.21
N ILE A 42 9.80 -22.57 1.66
CA ILE A 42 9.89 -21.20 1.12
C ILE A 42 11.30 -20.64 1.30
N SER A 43 11.86 -20.79 2.50
CA SER A 43 13.19 -20.32 2.85
C SER A 43 14.25 -20.97 1.95
N LEU A 44 14.16 -22.29 1.73
CA LEU A 44 15.04 -23.04 0.84
C LEU A 44 14.92 -22.56 -0.61
N ILE A 45 13.72 -22.33 -1.13
CA ILE A 45 13.50 -21.87 -2.50
C ILE A 45 14.09 -20.47 -2.70
N VAL A 46 13.84 -19.53 -1.78
CA VAL A 46 14.37 -18.17 -1.87
C VAL A 46 15.89 -18.16 -1.77
N ASN A 47 16.46 -18.88 -0.80
CA ASN A 47 17.90 -18.93 -0.61
C ASN A 47 18.63 -19.61 -1.79
N SER A 48 18.03 -20.66 -2.38
CA SER A 48 18.59 -21.37 -3.54
C SER A 48 18.41 -20.63 -4.88
N ALA A 49 17.62 -19.56 -4.92
CA ALA A 49 17.48 -18.73 -6.12
C ALA A 49 18.71 -17.84 -6.37
N PHE A 50 19.60 -17.68 -5.38
CA PHE A 50 20.82 -16.87 -5.46
C PHE A 50 20.59 -15.49 -6.10
N LEU A 51 19.56 -14.78 -5.63
CA LEU A 51 19.06 -13.55 -6.23
C LEU A 51 20.12 -12.45 -6.37
N CYS A 52 21.00 -12.35 -5.38
CA CYS A 52 22.04 -11.34 -5.26
C CYS A 52 23.40 -11.73 -5.86
N ARG A 53 23.47 -12.88 -6.55
CA ARG A 53 24.73 -13.36 -7.13
C ARG A 53 25.25 -12.34 -8.16
N ASP A 54 26.49 -11.92 -7.95
CA ASP A 54 27.24 -11.00 -8.82
C ASP A 54 26.62 -9.60 -8.94
N LEU A 55 25.87 -9.14 -7.93
CA LEU A 55 25.26 -7.80 -7.88
C LEU A 55 25.85 -6.96 -6.75
N SER A 56 26.33 -5.76 -7.09
CA SER A 56 26.91 -4.80 -6.14
C SER A 56 25.88 -4.18 -5.19
N LEU A 57 24.66 -3.97 -5.69
CA LEU A 57 23.52 -3.50 -4.90
C LEU A 57 23.27 -4.36 -3.65
N CYS A 58 23.55 -5.66 -3.72
CA CYS A 58 23.25 -6.62 -2.65
C CYS A 58 24.35 -6.77 -1.58
N ASN A 59 25.32 -5.86 -1.51
CA ASN A 59 26.48 -6.00 -0.63
C ASN A 59 26.14 -6.11 0.86
N GLY A 60 26.97 -6.84 1.61
CA GLY A 60 26.86 -6.96 3.06
C GLY A 60 25.53 -7.58 3.53
N THR A 61 24.81 -6.85 4.38
CA THR A 61 23.54 -7.28 5.00
C THR A 61 22.35 -7.21 4.05
N LEU A 62 22.47 -6.52 2.91
CA LEU A 62 21.36 -6.29 1.97
C LEU A 62 20.87 -7.57 1.28
N THR A 63 21.75 -8.55 1.05
CA THR A 63 21.33 -9.90 0.60
C THR A 63 20.37 -10.55 1.60
N LYS A 64 20.69 -10.48 2.89
CA LYS A 64 19.86 -11.06 3.95
C LYS A 64 18.54 -10.30 4.07
N PHE A 65 18.59 -8.97 4.00
CA PHE A 65 17.41 -8.11 3.99
C PHE A 65 16.44 -8.51 2.87
N LEU A 66 16.93 -8.64 1.64
CA LEU A 66 16.12 -8.97 0.48
C LEU A 66 15.49 -10.37 0.59
N ASN A 67 16.26 -11.38 1.01
CA ASN A 67 15.74 -12.72 1.20
C ASN A 67 14.64 -12.74 2.27
N GLU A 68 14.86 -12.04 3.39
CA GLU A 68 13.86 -11.91 4.44
C GLU A 68 12.60 -11.22 3.94
N TYR A 69 12.72 -10.17 3.11
CA TYR A 69 11.58 -9.47 2.53
C TYR A 69 10.70 -10.40 1.70
N ILE A 70 11.32 -11.14 0.78
CA ILE A 70 10.63 -12.06 -0.12
C ILE A 70 10.01 -13.22 0.65
N ILE A 71 10.70 -13.76 1.65
CA ILE A 71 10.17 -14.82 2.51
C ILE A 71 8.94 -14.31 3.27
N THR A 72 9.02 -13.12 3.87
CA THR A 72 7.90 -12.53 4.61
C THR A 72 6.71 -12.27 3.69
N LEU A 73 6.92 -11.67 2.50
CA LEU A 73 5.84 -11.49 1.52
C LEU A 73 5.18 -12.81 1.13
N THR A 74 5.99 -13.84 0.84
CA THR A 74 5.48 -15.16 0.44
C THR A 74 4.63 -15.77 1.54
N ARG A 75 5.13 -15.77 2.78
CA ARG A 75 4.39 -16.27 3.94
C ARG A 75 3.12 -15.50 4.20
N THR A 76 3.15 -14.18 4.05
CA THR A 76 1.96 -13.34 4.18
C THR A 76 0.91 -13.70 3.13
N VAL A 77 1.31 -13.87 1.88
CA VAL A 77 0.40 -14.29 0.80
C VAL A 77 -0.19 -15.67 1.09
N GLU A 78 0.64 -16.66 1.47
CA GLU A 78 0.16 -17.99 1.86
C GLU A 78 -0.82 -17.94 3.03
N ASN A 79 -0.51 -17.18 4.09
CA ASN A 79 -1.40 -16.99 5.24
C ASN A 79 -2.74 -16.36 4.85
N VAL A 80 -2.76 -15.45 3.87
CA VAL A 80 -4.02 -14.87 3.36
C VAL A 80 -4.86 -15.93 2.66
N PHE A 81 -4.26 -16.75 1.79
CA PHE A 81 -4.94 -17.87 1.13
C PHE A 81 -5.43 -18.93 2.13
N GLU A 82 -4.61 -19.31 3.12
CA GLU A 82 -4.96 -20.27 4.17
C GLU A 82 -6.05 -19.73 5.11
N GLY A 83 -5.97 -18.47 5.53
CA GLY A 83 -6.96 -17.87 6.41
C GLY A 83 -8.34 -17.76 5.77
N LEU A 84 -8.40 -17.59 4.44
CA LEU A 84 -9.67 -17.62 3.70
C LEU A 84 -10.23 -19.04 3.57
N LEU A 85 -9.37 -20.06 3.46
CA LEU A 85 -9.77 -21.46 3.56
C LEU A 85 -10.39 -21.81 4.94
N GLN A 86 -9.91 -21.19 6.02
CA GLN A 86 -10.47 -21.43 7.36
C GLN A 86 -11.80 -20.70 7.60
N ILE A 87 -11.96 -19.48 7.09
CA ILE A 87 -13.25 -18.76 7.10
C ILE A 87 -14.27 -19.51 6.23
N SER A 88 -13.81 -20.12 5.14
CA SER A 88 -14.62 -20.94 4.23
C SER A 88 -15.15 -22.26 4.81
N ALA A 89 -14.74 -22.68 6.01
CA ALA A 89 -15.28 -23.86 6.67
C ALA A 89 -16.63 -23.60 7.38
N LYS A 90 -17.02 -22.32 7.53
CA LYS A 90 -18.33 -21.91 8.07
C LYS A 90 -19.31 -21.46 6.99
N ASP A 91 -18.81 -20.95 5.87
CA ASP A 91 -19.61 -20.56 4.69
C ASP A 91 -19.45 -21.60 3.57
N LYS A 92 -20.34 -21.67 2.57
CA LYS A 92 -20.24 -22.63 1.43
C LYS A 92 -19.02 -22.40 0.49
N LEU A 93 -17.94 -21.78 0.97
CA LEU A 93 -16.71 -21.52 0.23
C LEU A 93 -15.73 -22.70 0.25
N GLU A 94 -15.90 -23.70 1.14
CA GLU A 94 -14.99 -24.83 1.35
C GLU A 94 -14.66 -25.63 0.07
N ASN A 95 -15.56 -25.59 -0.93
CA ASN A 95 -15.41 -26.27 -2.22
C ASN A 95 -14.74 -25.41 -3.31
N LYS A 96 -14.39 -24.15 -3.03
CA LYS A 96 -14.02 -23.16 -4.07
C LYS A 96 -12.52 -22.92 -4.21
N ILE A 97 -11.74 -23.26 -3.18
CA ILE A 97 -10.29 -23.18 -3.17
C ILE A 97 -9.78 -24.60 -2.83
N PRO A 98 -8.98 -25.25 -3.70
CA PRO A 98 -8.52 -26.62 -3.45
C PRO A 98 -7.76 -26.77 -2.11
N LYS A 99 -7.96 -27.86 -1.35
CA LYS A 99 -7.12 -28.12 -0.16
C LYS A 99 -5.65 -28.26 -0.59
N GLY A 100 -4.74 -27.53 0.06
CA GLY A 100 -3.30 -27.55 -0.24
C GLY A 100 -2.86 -26.64 -1.39
N VAL A 101 -3.50 -25.48 -1.57
CA VAL A 101 -3.04 -24.45 -2.52
C VAL A 101 -1.66 -23.93 -2.10
N LEU A 102 -0.61 -24.44 -2.73
CA LEU A 102 0.75 -23.97 -2.53
C LEU A 102 1.05 -22.80 -3.48
N PHE A 103 1.23 -21.60 -2.93
CA PHE A 103 1.71 -20.43 -3.67
C PHE A 103 3.17 -20.60 -4.16
N GLU A 104 3.84 -21.68 -3.73
CA GLU A 104 5.18 -22.09 -4.12
C GLU A 104 5.43 -22.08 -5.64
N ALA A 105 4.44 -22.51 -6.45
CA ALA A 105 4.58 -22.52 -7.91
C ALA A 105 4.73 -21.11 -8.50
N GLU A 106 4.01 -20.13 -7.93
CA GLU A 106 4.12 -18.72 -8.30
C GLU A 106 5.42 -18.12 -7.81
N LEU A 107 5.92 -18.53 -6.64
CA LEU A 107 7.16 -18.03 -6.06
C LEU A 107 8.34 -18.16 -7.03
N LYS A 108 8.47 -19.30 -7.73
CA LYS A 108 9.54 -19.48 -8.74
C LYS A 108 9.47 -18.44 -9.85
N ILE A 109 8.27 -18.04 -10.27
CA ILE A 109 8.12 -17.05 -11.34
C ILE A 109 8.32 -15.62 -10.81
N ILE A 110 7.90 -15.37 -9.58
CA ILE A 110 8.20 -14.13 -8.86
C ILE A 110 9.72 -13.96 -8.79
N LEU A 111 10.45 -14.95 -8.29
CA LEU A 111 11.91 -14.91 -8.15
C LEU A 111 12.65 -14.63 -9.47
N ARG A 112 12.17 -15.15 -10.60
CA ARG A 112 12.71 -14.80 -11.93
C ARG A 112 12.50 -13.32 -12.26
N SER A 113 11.36 -12.76 -11.87
CA SER A 113 11.05 -11.34 -12.09
C SER A 113 11.87 -10.47 -11.15
N VAL A 114 11.97 -10.85 -9.87
CA VAL A 114 12.83 -10.19 -8.88
C VAL A 114 14.28 -10.15 -9.36
N LYS A 115 14.81 -11.25 -9.91
CA LYS A 115 16.17 -11.26 -10.48
C LYS A 115 16.35 -10.21 -11.59
N LYS A 116 15.35 -10.03 -12.46
CA LYS A 116 15.38 -8.98 -13.49
C LYS A 116 15.34 -7.58 -12.87
N PHE A 117 14.50 -7.36 -11.86
CA PHE A 117 14.42 -6.09 -11.15
C PHE A 117 15.75 -5.75 -10.48
N LEU A 118 16.38 -6.72 -9.81
CA LEU A 118 17.69 -6.55 -9.18
C LEU A 118 18.78 -6.21 -10.20
N SER A 119 18.86 -6.93 -11.32
CA SER A 119 19.85 -6.63 -12.37
C SER A 119 19.63 -5.26 -13.01
N TYR A 120 18.40 -4.75 -13.05
CA TYR A 120 18.10 -3.40 -13.51
C TYR A 120 18.46 -2.34 -12.46
N ALA A 121 18.12 -2.59 -11.19
CA ALA A 121 18.44 -1.72 -10.06
C ALA A 121 19.95 -1.59 -9.86
N ASP A 122 20.71 -2.68 -9.95
CA ASP A 122 22.17 -2.69 -9.85
C ASP A 122 22.83 -1.83 -10.94
N LYS A 123 22.29 -1.84 -12.17
CA LYS A 123 22.76 -0.94 -13.24
C LYS A 123 22.46 0.54 -12.95
N LYS A 124 21.31 0.82 -12.31
CA LYS A 124 20.88 2.19 -11.98
C LYS A 124 21.60 2.79 -10.79
N MET A 125 22.17 1.98 -9.90
CA MET A 125 22.95 2.47 -8.76
C MET A 125 24.11 3.40 -9.13
N VAL A 126 24.58 3.37 -10.37
CA VAL A 126 25.64 4.25 -10.86
C VAL A 126 25.13 5.68 -11.13
N ASP A 127 23.86 5.82 -11.53
CA ASP A 127 23.29 7.06 -12.06
C ASP A 127 22.25 7.70 -11.12
N ASP A 128 21.56 6.88 -10.32
CA ASP A 128 20.43 7.28 -9.46
C ASP A 128 20.81 7.23 -7.97
N ASP A 129 20.06 7.97 -7.14
CA ASP A 129 20.15 7.91 -5.68
C ASP A 129 19.88 6.50 -5.14
N GLU A 130 20.74 6.00 -4.26
CA GLU A 130 20.65 4.63 -3.70
C GLU A 130 19.29 4.38 -3.02
N SER A 131 18.78 5.37 -2.29
CA SER A 131 17.50 5.24 -1.61
C SER A 131 16.35 5.17 -2.61
N TYR A 132 16.39 5.96 -3.68
CA TYR A 132 15.41 5.86 -4.77
C TYR A 132 15.42 4.47 -5.42
N VAL A 133 16.59 3.93 -5.74
CA VAL A 133 16.74 2.60 -6.39
C VAL A 133 16.18 1.49 -5.50
N TRP A 134 16.49 1.49 -4.20
CA TRP A 134 15.98 0.48 -3.27
C TRP A 134 14.48 0.58 -3.04
N MET A 135 13.94 1.79 -2.95
CA MET A 135 12.50 1.99 -2.79
C MET A 135 11.72 1.54 -4.03
N ASP A 136 12.25 1.84 -5.23
CA ASP A 136 11.70 1.34 -6.50
C ASP A 136 11.67 -0.20 -6.52
N LEU A 137 12.78 -0.82 -6.12
CA LEU A 137 12.91 -2.27 -6.08
C LEU A 137 11.91 -2.91 -5.12
N ILE A 138 11.80 -2.42 -3.88
CA ILE A 138 10.84 -2.91 -2.89
C ILE A 138 9.40 -2.82 -3.44
N LYS A 139 9.02 -1.68 -4.00
CA LYS A 139 7.68 -1.45 -4.57
C LYS A 139 7.39 -2.36 -5.76
N LYS A 140 8.36 -2.58 -6.65
CA LYS A 140 8.23 -3.50 -7.80
C LYS A 140 8.11 -4.95 -7.38
N ILE A 141 8.84 -5.38 -6.37
CA ILE A 141 8.70 -6.72 -5.79
C ILE A 141 7.28 -6.86 -5.23
N ASN A 142 6.80 -5.90 -4.42
CA ASN A 142 5.45 -5.93 -3.88
C ASN A 142 4.38 -6.00 -4.98
N ALA A 143 4.47 -5.12 -6.00
CA ALA A 143 3.59 -5.12 -7.16
C ALA A 143 3.53 -6.51 -7.84
N LYS A 144 4.68 -7.17 -7.96
CA LYS A 144 4.75 -8.51 -8.57
C LYS A 144 4.08 -9.58 -7.72
N PHE A 145 4.20 -9.50 -6.40
CA PHE A 145 3.47 -10.39 -5.50
C PHE A 145 1.96 -10.18 -5.61
N GLN A 146 1.48 -8.92 -5.64
CA GLN A 146 0.06 -8.61 -5.84
C GLN A 146 -0.47 -9.14 -7.17
N GLU A 147 0.25 -8.90 -8.28
CA GLU A 147 -0.10 -9.38 -9.63
C GLU A 147 -0.21 -10.92 -9.66
N ARG A 148 0.77 -11.60 -9.07
CA ARG A 148 0.80 -13.07 -9.06
C ARG A 148 -0.26 -13.67 -8.17
N ALA A 149 -0.51 -13.08 -7.01
CA ALA A 149 -1.58 -13.53 -6.13
C ALA A 149 -2.96 -13.35 -6.78
N ASP A 150 -3.22 -12.24 -7.48
CA ASP A 150 -4.48 -12.05 -8.21
C ASP A 150 -4.64 -13.04 -9.38
N THR A 151 -3.55 -13.27 -10.14
CA THR A 151 -3.53 -14.25 -11.24
C THR A 151 -3.84 -15.65 -10.72
N PHE A 152 -3.18 -16.03 -9.63
CA PHE A 152 -3.31 -17.33 -9.02
C PHE A 152 -4.71 -17.56 -8.43
N ALA A 153 -5.25 -16.55 -7.76
CA ALA A 153 -6.64 -16.54 -7.31
C ALA A 153 -7.61 -16.79 -8.48
N SER A 154 -7.44 -16.06 -9.57
CA SER A 154 -8.29 -16.16 -10.76
C SER A 154 -8.29 -17.56 -11.40
N GLN A 155 -7.14 -18.25 -11.36
CA GLN A 155 -6.99 -19.57 -11.98
C GLN A 155 -7.50 -20.72 -11.08
N ARG A 156 -7.57 -20.52 -9.77
CA ARG A 156 -7.84 -21.58 -8.79
C ARG A 156 -9.24 -21.51 -8.17
N LEU A 157 -9.92 -20.38 -8.27
CA LEU A 157 -11.29 -20.23 -7.78
C LEU A 157 -12.27 -21.04 -8.65
N GLN A 158 -13.12 -21.82 -7.99
CA GLN A 158 -14.19 -22.61 -8.62
C GLN A 158 -15.57 -22.09 -8.17
N GLY A 159 -16.56 -22.14 -9.06
CA GLY A 159 -17.92 -21.66 -8.77
C GLY A 159 -18.60 -21.03 -9.99
N ASN A 160 -19.76 -20.40 -9.79
CA ASN A 160 -20.36 -19.55 -10.81
C ASN A 160 -19.66 -18.18 -10.86
N ALA A 161 -19.83 -17.45 -11.97
CA ALA A 161 -19.08 -16.22 -12.22
C ALA A 161 -19.29 -15.13 -11.16
N GLN A 162 -20.50 -14.99 -10.63
CA GLN A 162 -20.84 -14.00 -9.61
C GLN A 162 -20.13 -14.30 -8.28
N GLU A 163 -20.21 -15.55 -7.84
CA GLU A 163 -19.56 -15.98 -6.59
C GLU A 163 -18.04 -15.96 -6.69
N ILE A 164 -17.46 -16.32 -7.85
CA ILE A 164 -16.02 -16.18 -8.08
C ILE A 164 -15.62 -14.70 -7.97
N GLY A 165 -16.42 -13.79 -8.51
CA GLY A 165 -16.19 -12.35 -8.43
C GLY A 165 -16.13 -11.84 -7.00
N GLU A 166 -17.09 -12.22 -6.15
CA GLU A 166 -17.15 -11.80 -4.74
C GLU A 166 -15.97 -12.32 -3.92
N VAL A 167 -15.65 -13.61 -4.05
CA VAL A 167 -14.51 -14.21 -3.32
C VAL A 167 -13.19 -13.61 -3.79
N LYS A 168 -13.04 -13.42 -5.10
CA LYS A 168 -11.86 -12.78 -5.68
C LYS A 168 -11.71 -11.36 -5.14
N ALA A 169 -12.77 -10.56 -5.09
CA ALA A 169 -12.70 -9.19 -4.58
C ALA A 169 -12.16 -9.12 -3.15
N LYS A 170 -12.73 -9.91 -2.22
CA LYS A 170 -12.27 -9.95 -0.81
C LYS A 170 -10.83 -10.45 -0.67
N LEU A 171 -10.48 -11.47 -1.46
CA LEU A 171 -9.13 -12.03 -1.48
C LEU A 171 -8.11 -11.01 -1.98
N THR A 172 -8.38 -10.36 -3.11
CA THR A 172 -7.52 -9.31 -3.68
C THR A 172 -7.37 -8.15 -2.70
N GLN A 173 -8.45 -7.68 -2.08
CA GLN A 173 -8.41 -6.63 -1.06
C GLN A 173 -7.47 -7.00 0.09
N LYS A 174 -7.66 -8.20 0.68
CA LYS A 174 -6.85 -8.67 1.81
C LYS A 174 -5.38 -8.87 1.41
N LEU A 175 -5.11 -9.38 0.20
CA LEU A 175 -3.76 -9.53 -0.33
C LEU A 175 -3.07 -8.17 -0.47
N VAL A 176 -3.74 -7.18 -1.05
CA VAL A 176 -3.20 -5.82 -1.21
C VAL A 176 -2.87 -5.23 0.16
N ILE A 177 -3.82 -5.25 1.10
CA ILE A 177 -3.60 -4.73 2.46
C ILE A 177 -2.38 -5.38 3.12
N GLU A 178 -2.37 -6.71 3.21
CA GLU A 178 -1.33 -7.40 3.99
C GLU A 178 0.05 -7.29 3.33
N THR A 179 0.13 -7.28 1.99
CA THR A 179 1.41 -7.09 1.28
C THR A 179 1.92 -5.65 1.38
N SER A 180 1.04 -4.65 1.33
CA SER A 180 1.37 -3.24 1.56
C SER A 180 1.85 -2.98 3.00
N ILE A 181 1.33 -3.71 4.00
CA ILE A 181 1.85 -3.66 5.38
C ILE A 181 3.28 -4.16 5.45
N VAL A 182 3.58 -5.30 4.80
CA VAL A 182 4.96 -5.83 4.74
C VAL A 182 5.88 -4.87 4.00
N GLU A 183 5.42 -4.23 2.92
CA GLU A 183 6.19 -3.18 2.26
C GLU A 183 6.59 -2.06 3.22
N LEU A 184 5.64 -1.49 3.98
CA LEU A 184 5.97 -0.44 4.95
C LEU A 184 7.01 -0.90 5.96
N GLU A 185 6.81 -2.08 6.55
CA GLU A 185 7.74 -2.62 7.53
C GLU A 185 9.17 -2.70 6.95
N PHE A 186 9.29 -3.19 5.72
CA PHE A 186 10.60 -3.34 5.07
C PHE A 186 11.20 -2.01 4.61
N CYS A 187 10.39 -1.04 4.17
CA CYS A 187 10.89 0.33 3.91
C CYS A 187 11.45 0.97 5.19
N HIS A 188 10.76 0.84 6.32
CA HIS A 188 11.25 1.35 7.60
C HIS A 188 12.49 0.60 8.07
N LYS A 189 12.50 -0.72 7.92
CA LYS A 189 13.63 -1.57 8.30
C LYS A 189 14.88 -1.25 7.48
N LEU A 190 14.72 -0.99 6.18
CA LEU A 190 15.79 -0.55 5.29
C LEU A 190 16.42 0.75 5.84
N CYS A 191 15.59 1.76 6.16
CA CYS A 191 16.07 3.02 6.71
C CYS A 191 16.70 2.87 8.12
N ALA A 192 16.09 2.09 9.00
CA ALA A 192 16.55 1.96 10.39
C ALA A 192 17.85 1.16 10.49
N LYS A 193 17.95 0.03 9.78
CA LYS A 193 19.05 -0.93 9.87
C LYS A 193 20.15 -0.67 8.86
N GLU A 194 19.79 -0.41 7.60
CA GLU A 194 20.73 -0.26 6.49
C GLU A 194 21.07 1.21 6.19
N LYS A 195 20.40 2.17 6.85
CA LYS A 195 20.58 3.63 6.67
C LYS A 195 20.22 4.16 5.29
N ILE A 196 19.53 3.37 4.49
CA ILE A 196 19.00 3.75 3.18
C ILE A 196 17.56 4.25 3.40
N CYS A 197 17.37 5.57 3.39
CA CYS A 197 16.15 6.24 3.83
C CYS A 197 15.58 7.14 2.73
N ILE A 198 14.26 7.21 2.61
CA ILE A 198 13.62 8.26 1.80
C ILE A 198 13.91 9.61 2.45
N GLU A 199 14.59 10.49 1.72
CA GLU A 199 14.88 11.86 2.18
C GLU A 199 13.82 12.86 1.68
N ASN A 200 13.24 12.58 0.52
CA ASN A 200 12.28 13.44 -0.16
C ASN A 200 10.86 12.86 -0.06
N PHE A 201 10.00 13.56 0.66
CA PHE A 201 8.59 13.20 0.87
C PHE A 201 7.69 14.42 0.62
N GLU A 202 7.91 15.07 -0.53
CA GLU A 202 7.32 16.35 -0.90
C GLU A 202 5.81 16.27 -1.15
N VAL A 203 5.29 15.14 -1.66
CA VAL A 203 3.83 14.95 -1.81
C VAL A 203 3.19 14.93 -0.44
N THR A 204 3.78 14.18 0.49
CA THR A 204 3.27 14.11 1.86
C THR A 204 3.33 15.47 2.56
N LYS A 205 4.43 16.23 2.41
CA LYS A 205 4.53 17.59 2.96
C LYS A 205 3.49 18.54 2.35
N ALA A 206 3.32 18.49 1.02
CA ALA A 206 2.36 19.32 0.32
C ALA A 206 0.92 18.99 0.74
N PHE A 207 0.59 17.70 0.87
CA PHE A 207 -0.73 17.27 1.32
C PHE A 207 -1.01 17.67 2.76
N LYS A 208 -0.02 17.50 3.66
CA LYS A 208 -0.12 17.99 5.04
C LYS A 208 -0.40 19.49 5.10
N THR A 209 0.35 20.28 4.34
CA THR A 209 0.17 21.74 4.26
C THR A 209 -1.25 22.07 3.77
N LEU A 210 -1.71 21.43 2.70
CA LEU A 210 -3.06 21.63 2.17
C LEU A 210 -4.14 21.35 3.22
N LEU A 211 -4.00 20.26 3.98
CA LEU A 211 -4.94 19.89 5.04
C LEU A 211 -4.91 20.88 6.22
N GLU A 212 -3.73 21.37 6.62
CA GLU A 212 -3.56 22.41 7.64
C GLU A 212 -4.25 23.72 7.24
N GLU A 213 -4.17 24.11 5.97
CA GLU A 213 -4.86 25.30 5.49
C GLU A 213 -6.38 25.11 5.42
N LEU A 214 -6.84 23.95 4.94
CA LEU A 214 -8.28 23.61 4.90
C LEU A 214 -8.89 23.57 6.32
N GLN A 215 -8.10 23.20 7.34
CA GLN A 215 -8.50 23.28 8.74
C GLN A 215 -8.85 24.73 9.17
N GLY A 216 -8.17 25.73 8.62
CA GLY A 216 -8.43 27.15 8.89
C GLY A 216 -9.70 27.69 8.23
N LEU A 217 -10.27 26.98 7.24
CA LEU A 217 -11.39 27.46 6.44
C LEU A 217 -12.77 27.05 7.01
N PRO A 218 -13.84 27.80 6.68
CA PRO A 218 -15.22 27.37 6.89
C PRO A 218 -15.56 26.10 6.09
N ASP A 219 -16.43 25.25 6.62
CA ASP A 219 -16.84 24.00 5.95
C ASP A 219 -17.43 24.24 4.54
N SER A 220 -18.13 25.37 4.34
CA SER A 220 -18.64 25.76 3.02
C SER A 220 -17.54 25.96 1.98
N MET A 221 -16.41 26.57 2.35
CA MET A 221 -15.24 26.71 1.47
C MET A 221 -14.57 25.35 1.22
N THR A 222 -14.51 24.49 2.24
CA THR A 222 -14.00 23.12 2.10
C THR A 222 -14.86 22.29 1.15
N LYS A 223 -16.19 22.43 1.22
CA LYS A 223 -17.13 21.82 0.26
C LYS A 223 -16.91 22.35 -1.15
N SER A 224 -16.73 23.66 -1.32
CA SER A 224 -16.36 24.25 -2.61
C SER A 224 -15.07 23.68 -3.19
N PHE A 225 -14.03 23.48 -2.35
CA PHE A 225 -12.79 22.83 -2.78
C PHE A 225 -13.05 21.40 -3.30
N ILE A 226 -13.78 20.59 -2.54
CA ILE A 226 -14.10 19.21 -2.95
C ILE A 226 -14.97 19.18 -4.21
N ARG A 227 -15.90 20.12 -4.35
CA ARG A 227 -16.69 20.28 -5.57
C ARG A 227 -15.80 20.53 -6.79
N TYR A 228 -14.88 21.48 -6.72
CA TYR A 228 -13.96 21.76 -7.83
C TYR A 228 -13.01 20.60 -8.12
N PHE A 229 -12.59 19.86 -7.09
CA PHE A 229 -11.83 18.62 -7.25
C PHE A 229 -12.64 17.55 -7.98
N HIS A 230 -13.86 17.29 -7.53
CA HIS A 230 -14.79 16.33 -8.13
C HIS A 230 -15.07 16.64 -9.61
N GLU A 231 -15.36 17.91 -9.93
CA GLU A 231 -15.60 18.36 -11.31
C GLU A 231 -14.35 18.24 -12.22
N SER A 232 -13.15 18.25 -11.63
CA SER A 232 -11.89 18.17 -12.37
C SER A 232 -11.34 16.74 -12.45
N LEU A 233 -11.96 15.78 -11.74
CA LEU A 233 -11.51 14.39 -11.67
C LEU A 233 -11.50 13.68 -13.03
N PRO A 234 -12.52 13.85 -13.91
CA PRO A 234 -12.52 13.26 -15.24
C PRO A 234 -11.37 13.72 -16.13
N ASP A 235 -10.76 14.88 -15.86
CA ASP A 235 -9.62 15.38 -16.65
C ASP A 235 -8.31 14.60 -16.36
N THR A 236 -8.32 13.63 -15.44
CA THR A 236 -7.14 12.80 -15.13
C THR A 236 -7.13 11.47 -15.88
N SER A 237 -5.99 11.11 -16.47
CA SER A 237 -5.79 9.75 -17.00
C SER A 237 -5.80 8.68 -15.90
N PHE A 238 -5.54 9.06 -14.65
CA PHE A 238 -5.59 8.15 -13.51
C PHE A 238 -7.02 7.67 -13.25
N TYR A 239 -8.00 8.56 -13.28
CA TYR A 239 -9.39 8.21 -13.07
C TYR A 239 -9.90 7.18 -14.10
N TYR A 240 -9.46 7.28 -15.36
CA TYR A 240 -9.75 6.28 -16.40
C TYR A 240 -9.04 4.93 -16.23
N ARG A 241 -8.04 4.84 -15.35
CA ARG A 241 -7.34 3.57 -15.02
C ARG A 241 -7.97 2.84 -13.84
N ILE A 242 -8.84 3.52 -13.10
CA ILE A 242 -9.63 2.93 -12.02
C ILE A 242 -10.80 2.15 -12.64
N SER A 243 -11.18 1.01 -12.06
CA SER A 243 -12.35 0.27 -12.53
C SER A 243 -13.64 1.07 -12.36
N ASP A 244 -14.63 0.86 -13.23
CA ASP A 244 -15.93 1.56 -13.16
C ASP A 244 -16.56 1.51 -11.76
N VAL A 245 -16.45 0.36 -11.07
CA VAL A 245 -16.95 0.19 -9.70
C VAL A 245 -16.25 1.14 -8.72
N THR A 246 -14.92 1.09 -8.66
CA THR A 246 -14.12 1.92 -7.74
C THR A 246 -14.27 3.41 -8.08
N SER A 247 -14.40 3.70 -9.38
CA SER A 247 -14.62 5.03 -9.94
C SER A 247 -15.97 5.64 -9.51
N ASN A 248 -17.02 4.82 -9.52
CA ASN A 248 -18.36 5.19 -9.04
C ASN A 248 -18.39 5.37 -7.52
N GLU A 249 -17.73 4.49 -6.76
CA GLU A 249 -17.61 4.63 -5.30
C GLU A 249 -16.90 5.93 -4.93
N PHE A 250 -15.79 6.24 -5.61
CA PHE A 250 -15.06 7.48 -5.37
C PHE A 250 -15.88 8.72 -5.74
N GLN A 251 -16.64 8.68 -6.85
CA GLN A 251 -17.59 9.75 -7.19
C GLN A 251 -18.66 9.93 -6.13
N ALA A 252 -19.24 8.84 -5.62
CA ALA A 252 -20.27 8.90 -4.60
C ALA A 252 -19.75 9.60 -3.33
N ILE A 253 -18.56 9.20 -2.85
CA ILE A 253 -17.91 9.84 -1.68
C ILE A 253 -17.66 11.33 -1.93
N LEU A 254 -17.10 11.69 -3.09
CA LEU A 254 -16.79 13.09 -3.41
C LEU A 254 -18.06 13.94 -3.58
N ASN A 255 -19.11 13.38 -4.17
CA ASN A 255 -20.40 14.02 -4.33
C ASN A 255 -21.05 14.28 -2.95
N ASP A 256 -21.02 13.29 -2.07
CA ASP A 256 -21.49 13.37 -0.70
C ASP A 256 -20.71 14.46 0.08
N MET A 257 -19.38 14.47 -0.04
CA MET A 257 -18.52 15.50 0.54
C MET A 257 -18.68 16.89 -0.09
N ALA A 258 -19.14 17.01 -1.33
CA ALA A 258 -19.34 18.29 -2.01
C ALA A 258 -20.73 18.89 -1.74
N TYR A 259 -21.77 18.05 -1.68
CA TYR A 259 -23.16 18.50 -1.81
C TYR A 259 -24.09 18.06 -0.67
N ALA A 260 -23.77 17.00 0.08
CA ALA A 260 -24.68 16.54 1.13
C ALA A 260 -24.70 17.54 2.31
N GLU A 261 -25.89 17.95 2.76
CA GLU A 261 -26.04 18.95 3.84
C GLU A 261 -25.60 18.41 5.20
N ASN A 262 -25.76 17.10 5.43
CA ASN A 262 -25.47 16.40 6.67
C ASN A 262 -24.00 15.95 6.83
N ILE A 263 -23.17 16.12 5.81
CA ILE A 263 -21.76 15.73 5.85
C ILE A 263 -20.90 16.95 6.18
N HIS A 264 -20.12 16.85 7.24
CA HIS A 264 -19.11 17.82 7.62
C HIS A 264 -17.78 17.47 6.95
N THR A 265 -17.62 17.90 5.71
CA THR A 265 -16.49 17.62 4.83
C THR A 265 -15.16 17.96 5.47
N LYS A 266 -15.10 19.06 6.21
CA LYS A 266 -13.93 19.44 7.00
C LYS A 266 -13.53 18.34 7.98
N ASN A 267 -14.45 17.75 8.72
CA ASN A 267 -14.14 16.71 9.71
C ASN A 267 -13.57 15.44 9.03
N VAL A 268 -14.08 15.09 7.86
CA VAL A 268 -13.54 13.96 7.06
C VAL A 268 -12.08 14.22 6.67
N LEU A 269 -11.77 15.42 6.18
CA LEU A 269 -10.39 15.78 5.80
C LEU A 269 -9.45 15.89 7.02
N LEU A 270 -9.94 16.34 8.17
CA LEU A 270 -9.16 16.38 9.42
C LEU A 270 -8.81 14.98 9.94
N ALA A 271 -9.68 13.97 9.72
CA ALA A 271 -9.33 12.59 10.05
C ALA A 271 -8.12 12.10 9.22
N ILE A 272 -8.05 12.47 7.94
CA ILE A 272 -6.90 12.18 7.07
C ILE A 272 -5.65 12.93 7.54
N GLN A 273 -5.79 14.17 8.01
CA GLN A 273 -4.66 14.98 8.51
C GLN A 273 -3.89 14.30 9.64
N ASN A 274 -4.60 13.66 10.58
CA ASN A 274 -3.96 12.90 11.66
C ASN A 274 -3.10 11.75 11.11
N THR A 275 -3.64 10.98 10.17
CA THR A 275 -2.90 9.91 9.47
C THR A 275 -1.65 10.41 8.74
N VAL A 276 -1.74 11.57 8.09
CA VAL A 276 -0.59 12.20 7.40
C VAL A 276 0.47 12.67 8.41
N ASN A 277 0.04 13.25 9.53
CA ASN A 277 0.94 13.66 10.61
C ASN A 277 1.68 12.45 11.20
N ASP A 278 0.98 11.35 11.45
CA ASP A 278 1.57 10.11 11.96
C ASP A 278 2.61 9.55 10.99
N ARG A 279 2.36 9.61 9.68
CA ARG A 279 3.35 9.21 8.66
C ARG A 279 4.61 10.07 8.74
N LEU A 280 4.46 11.40 8.77
CA LEU A 280 5.59 12.33 8.85
C LEU A 280 6.41 12.12 10.12
N ASN A 281 5.73 11.86 11.24
CA ASN A 281 6.39 11.53 12.50
C ASN A 281 7.17 10.20 12.37
N SER A 282 6.56 9.16 11.80
CA SER A 282 7.20 7.85 11.56
C SER A 282 8.48 7.96 10.73
N ILE A 283 8.46 8.77 9.67
CA ILE A 283 9.63 9.03 8.82
C ILE A 283 10.72 9.75 9.61
N LYS A 284 10.38 10.82 10.34
CA LYS A 284 11.34 11.63 11.10
C LYS A 284 11.95 10.88 12.27
N SER A 285 11.14 10.15 13.04
CA SER A 285 11.59 9.40 14.21
C SER A 285 12.23 8.06 13.85
N LYS A 286 12.05 7.59 12.60
CA LYS A 286 12.48 6.27 12.14
C LYS A 286 11.85 5.13 12.96
N THR A 287 10.65 5.37 13.50
CA THR A 287 9.88 4.40 14.30
C THR A 287 8.51 4.21 13.68
N TYR A 288 8.11 2.97 13.47
CA TYR A 288 6.82 2.64 12.88
C TYR A 288 5.81 2.21 13.94
N ASN A 289 4.84 3.09 14.25
CA ASN A 289 3.79 2.86 15.25
C ASN A 289 2.39 3.20 14.69
N SER A 290 2.05 2.76 13.48
CA SER A 290 0.69 2.97 12.95
C SER A 290 -0.25 1.82 13.35
N THR A 291 -1.39 2.19 13.93
CA THR A 291 -2.50 1.29 14.25
C THR A 291 -3.65 1.54 13.27
N GLY A 292 -4.20 0.48 12.67
CA GLY A 292 -5.27 0.58 11.66
C GLY A 292 -4.79 0.20 10.25
N ARG A 293 -5.58 -0.60 9.52
CA ARG A 293 -5.24 -1.06 8.16
C ARG A 293 -5.40 0.06 7.12
N ASP A 294 -6.41 0.88 7.30
CA ASP A 294 -6.68 2.12 6.56
C ASP A 294 -5.53 3.11 6.68
N VAL A 295 -5.05 3.37 7.90
CA VAL A 295 -3.91 4.26 8.16
C VAL A 295 -2.66 3.75 7.43
N LYS A 296 -2.41 2.43 7.48
CA LYS A 296 -1.29 1.80 6.78
C LYS A 296 -1.41 1.90 5.26
N LEU A 297 -2.59 1.71 4.70
CA LEU A 297 -2.81 1.90 3.26
C LEU A 297 -2.54 3.34 2.83
N VAL A 298 -3.01 4.33 3.60
CA VAL A 298 -2.69 5.75 3.32
C VAL A 298 -1.18 5.99 3.38
N HIS A 299 -0.47 5.37 4.34
CA HIS A 299 0.99 5.49 4.43
C HIS A 299 1.71 4.94 3.19
N VAL A 300 1.26 3.81 2.65
CA VAL A 300 1.82 3.23 1.41
C VAL A 300 1.47 4.06 0.20
N ILE A 301 0.21 4.46 0.03
CA ILE A 301 -0.23 5.30 -1.09
C ILE A 301 0.62 6.59 -1.13
N LEU A 302 0.82 7.25 0.01
CA LEU A 302 1.67 8.43 0.09
C LEU A 302 3.16 8.11 -0.14
N SER A 303 3.63 6.92 0.22
CA SER A 303 4.99 6.43 -0.08
C SER A 303 5.19 6.20 -1.58
N ASP A 304 4.21 5.63 -2.27
CA ASP A 304 4.21 5.46 -3.73
C ASP A 304 4.19 6.81 -4.44
N MET A 305 3.34 7.73 -3.99
CA MET A 305 3.28 9.07 -4.56
C MET A 305 4.58 9.86 -4.32
N ASP A 306 5.13 9.83 -3.10
CA ASP A 306 6.44 10.45 -2.82
C ASP A 306 7.53 9.87 -3.73
N HIS A 307 7.53 8.55 -3.96
CA HIS A 307 8.45 7.88 -4.90
C HIS A 307 8.31 8.41 -6.33
N PHE A 308 7.10 8.48 -6.87
CA PHE A 308 6.86 8.94 -8.24
C PHE A 308 7.28 10.41 -8.46
N TYR A 309 7.19 11.23 -7.42
CA TYR A 309 7.53 12.64 -7.48
C TYR A 309 8.98 12.95 -7.07
N ASN A 310 9.72 11.99 -6.52
CA ASN A 310 11.11 12.19 -6.11
C ASN A 310 12.02 12.58 -7.29
N GLN A 311 11.68 12.12 -8.51
CA GLN A 311 12.46 12.43 -9.72
C GLN A 311 12.31 13.88 -10.22
N GLN A 312 11.30 14.63 -9.76
CA GLN A 312 10.96 15.96 -10.30
C GLN A 312 11.65 17.13 -9.60
N GLY A 313 12.48 16.88 -8.59
CA GLY A 313 13.15 17.92 -7.79
C GLY A 313 12.30 18.44 -6.62
N VAL A 314 12.64 19.63 -6.12
CA VAL A 314 12.04 20.20 -4.89
C VAL A 314 10.68 20.85 -5.18
N ASP A 315 9.67 20.49 -4.38
CA ASP A 315 8.33 21.12 -4.30
C ASP A 315 7.50 21.17 -5.61
N PRO A 316 7.03 20.00 -6.10
CA PRO A 316 6.24 19.93 -7.34
C PRO A 316 4.89 20.66 -7.26
N PHE A 317 4.41 21.01 -6.05
CA PHE A 317 3.11 21.66 -5.85
C PHE A 317 3.20 23.17 -5.54
N HIS A 318 4.40 23.79 -5.62
CA HIS A 318 4.60 25.21 -5.29
C HIS A 318 3.58 26.15 -5.97
N LYS A 319 3.42 26.01 -7.29
CA LYS A 319 2.51 26.85 -8.10
C LYS A 319 1.06 26.68 -7.67
N PHE A 320 0.64 25.45 -7.40
CA PHE A 320 -0.69 25.16 -6.91
C PHE A 320 -0.94 25.77 -5.53
N ARG A 321 0.02 25.63 -4.61
CA ARG A 321 -0.08 26.20 -3.26
C ARG A 321 -0.27 27.72 -3.33
N GLY A 322 0.51 28.42 -4.15
CA GLY A 322 0.31 29.86 -4.36
C GLY A 322 -1.12 30.23 -4.80
N LYS A 323 -1.66 29.49 -5.78
CA LYS A 323 -3.04 29.70 -6.26
C LYS A 323 -4.10 29.31 -5.24
N PHE A 324 -3.84 28.27 -4.46
CA PHE A 324 -4.71 27.85 -3.37
C PHE A 324 -4.80 28.94 -2.29
N TYR A 325 -3.67 29.53 -1.90
CA TYR A 325 -3.65 30.65 -0.96
C TYR A 325 -4.39 31.88 -1.48
N GLU A 326 -4.21 32.24 -2.76
CA GLU A 326 -4.97 33.34 -3.37
C GLU A 326 -6.49 33.09 -3.30
N TRP A 327 -6.95 31.88 -3.62
CA TRP A 327 -8.35 31.50 -3.56
C TRP A 327 -8.90 31.43 -2.12
N ALA A 328 -8.17 30.83 -1.19
CA ALA A 328 -8.55 30.74 0.21
C ALA A 328 -8.77 32.14 0.82
N ASN A 329 -7.96 33.12 0.41
CA ASN A 329 -8.03 34.51 0.87
C ASN A 329 -9.05 35.37 0.12
N SER A 330 -9.43 35.00 -1.12
CA SER A 330 -10.32 35.82 -1.95
C SER A 330 -11.76 35.86 -1.44
N LYS A 331 -12.13 34.96 -0.52
CA LYS A 331 -13.50 34.78 0.02
C LYS A 331 -14.58 34.70 -1.08
N THR A 332 -14.18 34.36 -2.30
CA THR A 332 -15.04 34.30 -3.48
C THR A 332 -14.82 32.95 -4.17
N ASP A 333 -15.93 32.27 -4.43
CA ASP A 333 -15.95 30.88 -4.85
C ASP A 333 -15.29 30.65 -6.24
N SER A 334 -15.27 31.65 -7.12
CA SER A 334 -15.41 31.40 -8.56
C SER A 334 -14.15 31.19 -9.43
N ARG A 335 -12.93 30.98 -8.90
CA ARG A 335 -11.70 30.97 -9.76
C ARG A 335 -10.65 29.88 -9.53
N PHE A 336 -10.92 28.85 -8.74
CA PHE A 336 -9.88 27.87 -8.38
C PHE A 336 -9.85 26.58 -9.23
N SER A 337 -10.93 26.27 -9.94
CA SER A 337 -11.07 25.04 -10.73
C SER A 337 -9.97 24.84 -11.78
N SER A 338 -9.51 25.90 -12.44
CA SER A 338 -8.42 25.82 -13.43
C SER A 338 -7.09 25.37 -12.82
N SER A 339 -6.80 25.79 -11.58
CA SER A 339 -5.58 25.41 -10.87
C SER A 339 -5.62 23.95 -10.42
N ILE A 340 -6.80 23.47 -10.01
CA ILE A 340 -7.03 22.04 -9.73
C ILE A 340 -6.84 21.22 -11.00
N ARG A 341 -7.47 21.60 -12.12
CA ARG A 341 -7.31 20.88 -13.40
C ARG A 341 -5.84 20.80 -13.83
N GLN A 342 -5.07 21.87 -13.64
CA GLN A 342 -3.64 21.85 -13.95
C GLN A 342 -2.89 20.82 -13.11
N VAL A 343 -3.08 20.80 -11.79
CA VAL A 343 -2.45 19.80 -10.92
C VAL A 343 -2.88 18.38 -11.26
N MET A 344 -4.16 18.18 -11.57
CA MET A 344 -4.70 16.90 -11.99
C MET A 344 -4.03 16.38 -13.27
N ARG A 345 -3.76 17.26 -14.25
CA ARG A 345 -2.96 16.92 -15.43
C ARG A 345 -1.51 16.63 -15.09
N ASP A 346 -0.90 17.39 -14.20
CA ASP A 346 0.50 17.17 -13.79
C ASP A 346 0.66 15.82 -13.06
N ILE A 347 -0.32 15.43 -12.24
CA ILE A 347 -0.42 14.09 -11.64
C ILE A 347 -0.54 13.02 -12.72
N ALA A 348 -1.46 13.20 -13.68
CA ALA A 348 -1.63 12.26 -14.79
C ALA A 348 -0.34 12.07 -15.60
N ASN A 349 0.36 13.16 -15.93
CA ASN A 349 1.64 13.14 -16.63
C ASN A 349 2.70 12.39 -15.82
N THR A 350 2.81 12.67 -14.52
CA THR A 350 3.77 11.99 -13.63
C THR A 350 3.54 10.49 -13.59
N LEU A 351 2.28 10.06 -13.45
CA LEU A 351 1.91 8.65 -13.46
C LEU A 351 2.17 7.97 -14.80
N SER A 352 2.04 8.69 -15.92
CA SER A 352 2.32 8.15 -17.26
C SER A 352 3.81 7.84 -17.51
N LEU A 353 4.71 8.46 -16.75
CA LEU A 353 6.15 8.22 -16.81
C LEU A 353 6.57 7.00 -15.97
N GLN A 354 5.70 6.52 -15.08
CA GLN A 354 5.99 5.38 -14.21
C GLN A 354 5.78 4.04 -14.93
N SER A 355 6.43 2.99 -14.44
CA SER A 355 6.23 1.65 -14.98
C SER A 355 4.79 1.19 -14.71
N ASN A 356 4.22 0.45 -15.67
CA ASN A 356 2.82 0.02 -15.57
C ASN A 356 2.54 -0.82 -14.31
N GLU A 357 3.52 -1.60 -13.83
CA GLU A 357 3.39 -2.39 -12.60
C GLU A 357 3.20 -1.51 -11.37
N LEU A 358 3.92 -0.39 -11.27
CA LEU A 358 3.81 0.54 -10.15
C LEU A 358 2.50 1.33 -10.20
N VAL A 359 2.03 1.71 -11.40
CA VAL A 359 0.73 2.35 -11.56
C VAL A 359 -0.41 1.40 -11.16
N LEU A 360 -0.35 0.13 -11.59
CA LEU A 360 -1.35 -0.87 -11.21
C LEU A 360 -1.35 -1.15 -9.70
N LYS A 361 -0.18 -1.20 -9.06
CA LYS A 361 -0.06 -1.28 -7.60
C LYS A 361 -0.78 -0.14 -6.91
N LEU A 362 -0.50 1.11 -7.30
CA LEU A 362 -1.18 2.28 -6.72
C LEU A 362 -2.71 2.20 -6.90
N VAL A 363 -3.19 1.79 -8.08
CA VAL A 363 -4.63 1.62 -8.34
C VAL A 363 -5.24 0.56 -7.40
N ASN A 364 -4.56 -0.58 -7.21
CA ASN A 364 -5.03 -1.64 -6.32
C ASN A 364 -5.08 -1.18 -4.85
N GLU A 365 -4.09 -0.41 -4.41
CA GLU A 365 -4.04 0.14 -3.05
C GLU A 365 -5.13 1.18 -2.79
N VAL A 366 -5.35 2.08 -3.76
CA VAL A 366 -6.46 3.05 -3.70
C VAL A 366 -7.81 2.34 -3.69
N ARG A 367 -7.99 1.31 -4.53
CA ARG A 367 -9.20 0.48 -4.51
C ARG A 367 -9.42 -0.17 -3.15
N ALA A 368 -8.41 -0.85 -2.61
CA ALA A 368 -8.52 -1.51 -1.31
C ALA A 368 -8.84 -0.51 -0.18
N PHE A 369 -8.27 0.71 -0.25
CA PHE A 369 -8.57 1.80 0.68
C PHE A 369 -10.03 2.28 0.58
N LEU A 370 -10.55 2.45 -0.63
CA LEU A 370 -11.95 2.87 -0.83
C LEU A 370 -12.92 1.79 -0.33
N GLU A 371 -12.67 0.53 -0.66
CA GLU A 371 -13.53 -0.59 -0.26
C GLU A 371 -13.65 -0.71 1.27
N ILE A 372 -12.54 -0.56 2.02
CA ILE A 372 -12.60 -0.60 3.50
C ILE A 372 -13.24 0.64 4.12
N THR A 373 -13.26 1.76 3.40
CA THR A 373 -13.76 3.05 3.92
C THR A 373 -15.26 3.20 3.67
N VAL A 374 -15.77 2.71 2.53
CA VAL A 374 -17.18 2.80 2.14
C VAL A 374 -18.04 1.71 2.78
N ASP A 375 -17.51 0.51 2.99
CA ASP A 375 -18.26 -0.61 3.57
C ASP A 375 -17.37 -1.53 4.43
N PRO A 376 -17.08 -1.17 5.69
CA PRO A 376 -16.18 -1.93 6.56
C PRO A 376 -16.73 -3.31 6.99
N GLN A 377 -17.97 -3.67 6.61
CA GLN A 377 -18.64 -4.92 7.01
C GLN A 377 -18.77 -5.96 5.88
N LYS A 378 -18.27 -5.71 4.66
CA LYS A 378 -18.30 -6.70 3.58
C LYS A 378 -17.05 -7.57 3.48
#